data_AF-A0AA39YUW5-F1
#
_entry.id   AF-A0AA39YUW5-F1
#
_cell.length_a   1.000
_cell.length_b   1.000
_cell.length_c   1.000
_cell.angle_alpha   90.00
_cell.angle_beta   90.00
_cell.angle_gamma   90.00
#
_symmetry.space_group_name_H-M   'P 1'
#
loop_
_entity.id
_entity.type
_entity.pdbx_description
1 polymer ?
#
loop_
_entity_poly.entity_id
_entity_poly.type
_entity_poly.pdbx_seq_one_letter_code
_entity_poly.pdbx_strand_id
1 'polypeptide(L)'
;MLAIELLNSTSTCLTKVSILFFYRRLGRGTYTTAFLLVVQTNIVLIGAYLLSFSIVLLLTCHPFAAHWLQFSIVWTARNTYRCMDEAATTVAANAVSIAQDFVACCLPAVLLWKLQMSRKKKVLLGLLLGLGILPCVAGVLRLYYTVRVYQSYDATWTAHTVLVWTVIENHLGILCACAPALHSYGKEVWRSYSSLSGEPLDGSDVVVFVVVLSAERKEEKEEEREWAY
;
A
#
# COMPACT_ATOMS: atom_id res chain seq x y z
N MET A 1 -5.29 14.39 -15.94
CA MET A 1 -5.65 13.97 -14.58
C MET A 1 -6.15 12.53 -14.53
N LEU A 2 -7.20 12.14 -15.26
CA LEU A 2 -7.74 10.76 -15.25
C LEU A 2 -6.70 9.64 -15.41
N ALA A 3 -5.78 9.78 -16.36
CA ALA A 3 -4.75 8.76 -16.59
C ALA A 3 -3.87 8.54 -15.35
N ILE A 4 -3.56 9.61 -14.62
CA ILE A 4 -2.75 9.55 -13.39
C ILE A 4 -3.54 8.86 -12.28
N GLU A 5 -4.83 9.19 -12.13
CA GLU A 5 -5.71 8.57 -11.13
C GLU A 5 -5.92 7.07 -11.38
N LEU A 6 -6.09 6.68 -12.64
CA LEU A 6 -6.20 5.27 -13.05
C LEU A 6 -4.90 4.51 -12.79
N LEU A 7 -3.75 5.08 -13.15
CA LEU A 7 -2.44 4.48 -12.90
C LEU A 7 -2.19 4.30 -11.40
N ASN A 8 -2.46 5.33 -10.60
CA ASN A 8 -2.28 5.28 -9.14
C ASN A 8 -3.21 4.23 -8.51
N SER A 9 -4.49 4.22 -8.89
CA SER A 9 -5.46 3.25 -8.37
C SER A 9 -5.09 1.81 -8.73
N THR A 10 -4.65 1.59 -9.96
CA THR A 10 -4.20 0.27 -10.44
C THR A 10 -2.93 -0.17 -9.71
N SER A 11 -1.97 0.73 -9.52
CA SER A 11 -0.72 0.47 -8.80
C SER A 11 -1.02 0.01 -7.36
N THR A 12 -1.81 0.78 -6.62
CA THR A 12 -2.16 0.44 -5.22
C THR A 12 -2.93 -0.88 -5.12
N CYS A 13 -3.86 -1.14 -6.06
CA CYS A 13 -4.57 -2.42 -6.11
C CYS A 13 -3.61 -3.59 -6.39
N LEU A 14 -2.68 -3.43 -7.33
CA LEU A 14 -1.71 -4.47 -7.69
C LEU A 14 -0.80 -4.80 -6.50
N THR A 15 -0.34 -3.80 -5.74
CA THR A 15 0.46 -3.99 -4.53
C THR A 15 -0.30 -4.83 -3.50
N LYS A 16 -1.58 -4.50 -3.24
CA LYS A 16 -2.44 -5.26 -2.32
C LYS A 16 -2.64 -6.70 -2.78
N VAL A 17 -2.96 -6.91 -4.06
CA VAL A 17 -3.13 -8.26 -4.64
C VAL A 17 -1.83 -9.07 -4.54
N SER A 18 -0.67 -8.45 -4.76
CA SER A 18 0.64 -9.10 -4.60
C SER A 18 0.86 -9.60 -3.17
N ILE A 19 0.58 -8.76 -2.17
CA ILE A 19 0.63 -9.13 -0.75
C ILE A 19 -0.27 -10.33 -0.46
N LEU A 20 -1.53 -10.29 -0.90
CA LEU A 20 -2.50 -11.36 -0.67
C LEU A 20 -2.11 -12.67 -1.39
N PHE A 21 -1.56 -12.57 -2.59
CA PHE A 21 -1.06 -13.72 -3.33
C PHE A 21 0.15 -14.36 -2.63
N PHE A 22 1.05 -13.53 -2.09
CA PHE A 22 2.17 -13.99 -1.27
C PHE A 22 1.68 -14.70 0.00
N TYR A 23 0.70 -14.15 0.70
CA TYR A 23 0.04 -14.83 1.84
C TYR A 23 -0.56 -16.18 1.45
N ARG A 24 -1.21 -16.25 0.28
CA ARG A 24 -1.75 -17.51 -0.25
C ARG A 24 -0.66 -18.53 -0.54
N ARG A 25 0.50 -18.08 -1.06
CA ARG A 25 1.66 -18.95 -1.30
C ARG A 25 2.26 -19.49 0.01
N LEU A 26 2.44 -18.63 1.00
CA LEU A 26 2.90 -19.02 2.34
C LEU A 26 1.88 -19.95 3.04
N GLY A 27 0.60 -19.80 2.70
CA GLY A 27 -0.54 -20.56 3.20
C GLY A 27 -0.64 -22.02 2.75
N ARG A 28 0.06 -22.41 1.67
CA ARG A 28 -0.04 -23.77 1.10
C ARG A 28 0.77 -24.75 1.94
N GLY A 29 0.14 -25.34 2.96
CA GLY A 29 0.71 -26.48 3.70
C GLY A 29 0.23 -26.63 5.15
N THR A 30 -0.14 -25.53 5.82
CA THR A 30 -0.36 -25.53 7.28
C THR A 30 -1.68 -24.88 7.72
N TYR A 31 -2.43 -24.24 6.82
CA TYR A 31 -3.51 -23.31 7.19
C TYR A 31 -4.91 -23.84 6.84
N THR A 32 -5.90 -23.51 7.68
CA THR A 32 -7.31 -23.89 7.53
C THR A 32 -7.94 -23.30 6.26
N THR A 33 -8.85 -24.03 5.61
CA THR A 33 -9.63 -23.60 4.43
C THR A 33 -10.35 -22.26 4.62
N ALA A 34 -10.77 -21.94 5.85
CA ALA A 34 -11.37 -20.66 6.20
C ALA A 34 -10.43 -19.47 5.93
N PHE A 35 -9.13 -19.60 6.18
CA PHE A 35 -8.15 -18.53 5.93
C PHE A 35 -7.99 -18.26 4.42
N LEU A 36 -7.92 -19.33 3.63
CA LEU A 36 -7.87 -19.21 2.17
C LEU A 36 -9.13 -18.55 1.61
N LEU A 37 -10.29 -18.84 2.19
CA LEU A 37 -11.55 -18.21 1.82
C LEU A 37 -11.53 -16.70 2.10
N VAL A 38 -11.09 -16.26 3.28
CA VAL A 38 -10.98 -14.83 3.61
C VAL A 38 -10.01 -14.10 2.70
N VAL A 39 -8.86 -14.70 2.38
CA VAL A 39 -7.89 -14.13 1.42
C VAL A 39 -8.53 -14.01 0.04
N GLN A 40 -9.24 -15.04 -0.42
CA GLN A 40 -9.94 -15.03 -1.71
C GLN A 40 -11.02 -13.95 -1.75
N THR A 41 -11.82 -13.79 -0.68
CA THR A 41 -12.84 -12.75 -0.57
C THR A 41 -12.22 -11.36 -0.66
N ASN A 42 -11.07 -11.12 -0.02
CA ASN A 42 -10.39 -9.82 -0.11
C ASN A 42 -9.84 -9.54 -1.52
N ILE A 43 -9.30 -10.54 -2.22
CA ILE A 43 -8.85 -10.38 -3.61
C ILE A 43 -10.03 -9.97 -4.51
N VAL A 44 -11.17 -10.65 -4.35
CA VAL A 44 -12.40 -10.31 -5.09
C VAL A 44 -12.89 -8.92 -4.76
N LEU A 45 -12.85 -8.51 -3.48
CA LEU A 45 -13.26 -7.19 -3.03
C LEU A 45 -12.36 -6.08 -3.62
N ILE A 46 -11.04 -6.28 -3.65
CA ILE A 46 -10.10 -5.34 -4.28
C ILE A 46 -10.36 -5.24 -5.79
N GLY A 47 -10.57 -6.38 -6.47
CA GLY A 47 -10.91 -6.39 -7.90
C GLY A 47 -12.23 -5.69 -8.21
N ALA A 48 -13.26 -5.92 -7.39
CA ALA A 48 -14.55 -5.25 -7.49
C ALA A 48 -14.43 -3.73 -7.26
N TYR A 49 -13.60 -3.32 -6.30
CA TYR A 49 -13.29 -1.90 -6.08
C TYR A 49 -12.63 -1.25 -7.30
N LEU A 50 -11.60 -1.88 -7.89
CA LEU A 50 -10.94 -1.37 -9.09
C LEU A 50 -11.92 -1.22 -10.26
N LEU A 51 -12.78 -2.22 -10.46
CA LEU A 51 -13.79 -2.20 -11.52
C LEU A 51 -14.83 -1.09 -11.26
N SER A 52 -15.33 -0.99 -10.03
CA SER A 52 -16.31 0.03 -9.63
C SER A 52 -15.74 1.44 -9.81
N PHE A 53 -14.53 1.69 -9.35
CA PHE A 53 -13.87 2.98 -9.49
C PHE A 53 -13.66 3.34 -10.97
N SER A 54 -13.22 2.38 -11.79
CA SER A 54 -13.06 2.59 -13.24
C SER A 54 -14.38 2.96 -13.92
N ILE A 55 -15.49 2.28 -13.56
CA ILE A 55 -16.82 2.58 -14.12
C ILE A 55 -17.31 3.96 -13.69
N VAL A 56 -17.17 4.31 -12.40
CA VAL A 56 -17.56 5.63 -11.89
C VAL A 56 -16.76 6.73 -12.59
N LEU A 57 -15.46 6.51 -12.79
CA LEU A 57 -14.60 7.47 -13.48
C LEU A 57 -15.06 7.74 -14.93
N LEU A 58 -15.52 6.70 -15.64
CA LEU A 58 -16.06 6.82 -16.99
C LEU A 58 -17.43 7.50 -17.03
N LEU A 59 -18.23 7.35 -15.97
CA LEU A 59 -19.59 7.89 -15.85
C LEU A 59 -19.64 9.25 -15.12
N THR A 60 -18.51 9.73 -14.59
CA THR A 60 -18.41 10.98 -13.81
C THR A 60 -18.95 12.19 -14.57
N CYS A 61 -18.83 12.22 -15.90
CA CYS A 61 -19.38 13.30 -16.72
C CYS A 61 -20.23 12.72 -17.87
N HIS A 62 -21.42 13.30 -18.06
CA HIS A 62 -22.26 13.06 -19.22
C HIS A 62 -22.31 14.31 -20.11
N PRO A 63 -21.81 14.27 -21.36
CA PRO A 63 -21.04 13.18 -22.01
C PRO A 63 -19.59 13.09 -21.50
N PHE A 64 -18.96 11.91 -21.61
CA PHE A 64 -17.55 11.69 -21.19
C PHE A 64 -16.56 12.69 -21.84
N ALA A 65 -16.87 13.13 -23.06
CA ALA A 65 -16.09 14.15 -23.76
C ALA A 65 -15.98 15.47 -22.97
N ALA A 66 -16.98 15.79 -22.14
CA ALA A 66 -16.99 16.98 -21.29
C ALA A 66 -15.84 16.99 -20.27
N HIS A 67 -15.36 15.82 -19.84
CA HIS A 67 -14.27 15.76 -18.86
C HIS A 67 -12.96 16.37 -19.38
N TRP A 68 -12.67 16.23 -20.67
CA TRP A 68 -11.46 16.78 -21.30
C TRP A 68 -11.70 18.19 -21.85
N LEU A 69 -12.93 18.44 -22.32
CA LEU A 69 -13.31 19.70 -22.98
C LEU A 69 -13.78 20.80 -22.01
N GLN A 70 -14.00 20.48 -20.73
CA GLN A 70 -14.33 21.47 -19.69
C GLN A 70 -13.27 22.56 -19.51
N PHE A 71 -12.00 22.24 -19.80
CA PHE A 71 -10.91 23.23 -19.77
C PHE A 71 -11.00 24.26 -20.91
N SER A 72 -11.78 23.99 -21.97
CA SER A 72 -12.01 24.92 -23.06
C SER A 72 -13.27 25.76 -22.80
N ILE A 73 -13.07 27.03 -22.47
CA ILE A 73 -14.16 28.02 -22.25
C ILE A 73 -15.19 28.02 -23.38
N VAL A 74 -14.74 27.79 -24.63
CA VAL A 74 -15.57 27.86 -25.84
C VAL A 74 -16.53 26.68 -25.95
N TRP A 75 -16.10 25.50 -25.49
CA TRP A 75 -16.91 24.28 -25.56
C TRP A 75 -17.94 24.24 -24.42
N THR A 76 -17.51 24.63 -23.22
CA THR A 76 -18.32 24.78 -22.01
C THR A 76 -19.48 25.78 -22.21
N ALA A 77 -19.27 26.85 -22.98
CA ALA A 77 -20.30 27.84 -23.28
C ALA A 77 -21.37 27.37 -24.29
N ARG A 78 -21.09 26.32 -25.09
CA ARG A 78 -21.98 25.84 -26.15
C ARG A 78 -22.74 24.56 -25.81
N ASN A 79 -22.28 23.80 -24.83
CA ASN A 79 -22.86 22.50 -24.49
C ASN A 79 -23.28 22.44 -23.03
N THR A 80 -24.49 21.94 -22.77
CA THR A 80 -24.92 21.59 -21.42
C THR A 80 -24.26 20.27 -21.02
N TYR A 81 -23.37 20.30 -20.04
CA TYR A 81 -22.75 19.11 -19.46
C TYR A 81 -23.12 18.98 -17.99
N ARG A 82 -23.19 17.74 -17.51
CA ARG A 82 -23.44 17.45 -16.10
C ARG A 82 -22.31 16.53 -15.63
N CYS A 83 -21.50 17.03 -14.70
CA CYS A 83 -20.45 16.27 -14.05
C CYS A 83 -20.79 16.09 -12.58
N MET A 84 -20.47 14.91 -12.05
CA MET A 84 -20.48 14.63 -10.63
C MET A 84 -19.31 15.35 -9.95
N ASP A 85 -19.46 15.59 -8.65
CA ASP A 85 -18.40 16.19 -7.85
C ASP A 85 -17.21 15.22 -7.75
N GLU A 86 -16.10 15.63 -8.38
CA GLU A 86 -14.84 14.91 -8.37
C GLU A 86 -14.29 14.79 -6.94
N ALA A 87 -14.48 15.83 -6.12
CA ALA A 87 -13.99 15.85 -4.74
C ALA A 87 -14.64 14.76 -3.90
N ALA A 88 -15.97 14.69 -3.92
CA ALA A 88 -16.74 13.69 -3.18
C ALA A 88 -16.37 12.26 -3.61
N THR A 89 -16.20 12.05 -4.92
CA THR A 89 -15.87 10.73 -5.50
C THR A 89 -14.47 10.29 -5.09
N THR A 90 -13.48 11.19 -5.18
CA THR A 90 -12.10 10.92 -4.82
C THR A 90 -11.94 10.71 -3.33
N VAL A 91 -12.61 11.50 -2.48
CA VAL A 91 -12.59 11.31 -1.02
C VAL A 91 -13.20 9.95 -0.64
N ALA A 92 -14.32 9.56 -1.23
CA ALA A 92 -14.94 8.27 -1.00
C ALA A 92 -14.02 7.10 -1.42
N ALA A 93 -13.38 7.20 -2.58
CA ALA A 93 -12.45 6.20 -3.07
C ALA A 93 -11.23 6.04 -2.13
N ASN A 94 -10.64 7.15 -1.70
CA ASN A 94 -9.52 7.13 -0.75
C ASN A 94 -9.92 6.51 0.60
N ALA A 95 -11.12 6.82 1.11
CA ALA A 95 -11.63 6.22 2.34
C ALA A 95 -11.79 4.69 2.22
N VAL A 96 -12.32 4.20 1.10
CA VAL A 96 -12.43 2.76 0.84
C VAL A 96 -11.06 2.10 0.72
N SER A 97 -10.10 2.75 0.04
CA SER A 97 -8.73 2.24 -0.04
C SER A 97 -8.11 2.07 1.34
N ILE A 98 -8.22 3.09 2.22
CA ILE A 98 -7.72 3.03 3.60
C ILE A 98 -8.40 1.89 4.37
N ALA A 99 -9.71 1.72 4.22
CA ALA A 99 -10.42 0.61 4.85
C ALA A 99 -9.85 -0.75 4.41
N GLN A 100 -9.52 -0.91 3.12
CA GLN A 100 -8.86 -2.12 2.63
C GLN A 100 -7.44 -2.30 3.21
N ASP A 101 -6.70 -1.21 3.43
CA ASP A 101 -5.39 -1.27 4.08
C ASP A 101 -5.49 -1.77 5.52
N PHE A 102 -6.49 -1.28 6.27
CA PHE A 102 -6.79 -1.79 7.61
C PHE A 102 -7.17 -3.26 7.59
N VAL A 103 -8.02 -3.69 6.66
CA VAL A 103 -8.39 -5.11 6.54
C VAL A 103 -7.16 -5.97 6.23
N ALA A 104 -6.30 -5.52 5.32
CA ALA A 104 -5.06 -6.22 4.98
C ALA A 104 -4.08 -6.29 6.17
N CYS A 105 -4.01 -5.25 7.00
CA CYS A 105 -3.19 -5.21 8.21
C CYS A 105 -3.78 -6.07 9.36
N CYS A 106 -5.10 -6.08 9.53
CA CYS A 106 -5.78 -6.87 10.56
C CYS A 106 -5.76 -8.37 10.23
N LEU A 107 -5.74 -8.74 8.95
CA LEU A 107 -5.77 -10.13 8.50
C LEU A 107 -4.69 -11.02 9.16
N PRO A 108 -3.39 -10.66 9.12
CA PRO A 108 -2.38 -11.42 9.86
C PRO A 108 -2.62 -11.34 11.37
N ALA A 109 -2.99 -10.19 11.93
CA ALA A 109 -3.21 -10.02 13.37
C ALA A 109 -4.21 -11.05 13.93
N VAL A 110 -5.37 -11.18 13.27
CA VAL A 110 -6.46 -12.06 13.69
C VAL A 110 -6.06 -13.53 13.57
N LEU A 111 -5.38 -13.91 12.48
CA LEU A 111 -4.89 -15.27 12.30
C LEU A 111 -3.97 -15.69 13.43
N LEU A 112 -3.09 -14.78 13.84
CA LEU A 112 -2.04 -15.06 14.79
C LEU A 112 -2.53 -15.07 16.23
N TRP A 113 -3.59 -14.32 16.53
CA TRP A 113 -4.20 -14.33 17.86
C TRP A 113 -4.80 -15.70 18.23
N LYS A 114 -5.23 -16.47 17.23
CA LYS A 114 -5.76 -17.82 17.41
C LYS A 114 -4.67 -18.89 17.63
N LEU A 115 -3.39 -18.55 17.44
CA LEU A 115 -2.30 -19.53 17.44
C LEU A 115 -1.42 -19.39 18.69
N GLN A 116 -1.45 -20.41 19.56
CA GLN A 116 -0.65 -20.50 20.78
C GLN A 116 0.84 -20.66 20.43
N MET A 117 1.60 -19.55 20.39
CA MET A 117 3.02 -19.53 20.02
C MET A 117 3.92 -19.05 21.17
N SER A 118 5.18 -19.49 21.16
CA SER A 118 6.19 -19.11 22.16
C SER A 118 6.48 -17.61 22.16
N ARG A 119 6.83 -17.04 23.32
CA ARG A 119 7.03 -15.58 23.51
C ARG A 119 7.98 -14.94 22.49
N LYS A 120 9.02 -15.66 22.06
CA LYS A 120 9.97 -15.19 21.03
C LYS A 120 9.33 -14.98 19.66
N LYS A 121 8.48 -15.92 19.23
CA LYS A 121 7.71 -15.77 17.98
C LYS A 121 6.72 -14.62 18.09
N LYS A 122 6.17 -14.37 19.28
CA LYS A 122 5.22 -13.28 19.54
C LYS A 122 5.83 -11.88 19.34
N VAL A 123 7.10 -11.67 19.73
CA VAL A 123 7.80 -10.39 19.56
C VAL A 123 8.02 -10.06 18.08
N LEU A 124 8.62 -11.00 17.33
CA LEU A 124 8.83 -10.87 15.89
C LEU A 124 7.53 -10.53 15.15
N LEU A 125 6.45 -11.18 15.56
CA LEU A 125 5.14 -10.99 14.98
C LEU A 125 4.56 -9.61 15.28
N GLY A 126 4.81 -9.09 16.47
CA GLY A 126 4.50 -7.71 16.84
C GLY A 126 5.23 -6.71 15.94
N LEU A 127 6.50 -6.97 15.61
CA LEU A 127 7.25 -6.14 14.66
C LEU A 127 6.67 -6.18 13.25
N LEU A 128 6.34 -7.37 12.73
CA LEU A 128 5.68 -7.52 11.43
C LEU A 128 4.31 -6.81 11.39
N LEU A 129 3.55 -6.88 12.49
CA LEU A 129 2.29 -6.17 12.60
C LEU A 129 2.49 -4.65 12.65
N GLY A 130 3.51 -4.18 13.37
CA GLY A 130 3.88 -2.77 13.44
C GLY A 130 4.25 -2.19 12.07
N LEU A 131 4.98 -2.95 11.24
CA LEU A 131 5.29 -2.55 9.86
C LEU A 131 4.04 -2.38 8.99
N GLY A 132 3.00 -3.17 9.22
CA GLY A 132 1.72 -3.07 8.50
C GLY A 132 0.90 -1.81 8.83
N ILE A 133 1.23 -1.11 9.92
CA ILE A 133 0.57 0.15 10.30
C ILE A 133 1.11 1.33 9.48
N LEU A 134 2.37 1.27 9.02
CA LEU A 134 3.01 2.38 8.29
C LEU A 134 2.27 2.76 7.00
N PRO A 135 1.88 1.82 6.12
CA PRO A 135 1.06 2.14 4.94
C PRO A 135 -0.31 2.73 5.30
N CYS A 136 -0.92 2.27 6.40
CA CYS A 136 -2.22 2.79 6.85
C CYS A 136 -2.13 4.27 7.25
N VAL A 137 -1.08 4.66 7.98
CA VAL A 137 -0.83 6.06 8.36
C VAL A 137 -0.57 6.92 7.12
N ALA A 138 0.23 6.43 6.18
CA ALA A 138 0.49 7.13 4.91
C ALA A 138 -0.81 7.36 4.12
N GLY A 139 -1.71 6.36 4.06
CA GLY A 139 -3.02 6.48 3.43
C GLY A 139 -3.92 7.52 4.10
N VAL A 140 -3.96 7.57 5.44
CA VAL A 140 -4.73 8.60 6.18
C VAL A 140 -4.19 10.00 5.91
N LEU A 141 -2.88 10.18 5.90
CA LEU A 141 -2.26 11.46 5.56
C LEU A 141 -2.58 11.86 4.12
N ARG A 142 -2.53 10.92 3.17
CA ARG A 142 -2.94 11.14 1.78
C ARG A 142 -4.38 11.66 1.71
N LEU A 143 -5.33 11.01 2.39
CA LEU A 143 -6.73 11.47 2.43
C LEU A 143 -6.86 12.88 3.02
N TYR A 144 -6.14 13.18 4.10
CA TYR A 144 -6.13 14.51 4.71
C TYR A 144 -5.66 15.59 3.71
N TYR A 145 -4.56 15.35 3.00
CA TYR A 145 -4.07 16.28 1.99
C TYR A 145 -5.02 16.38 0.79
N THR A 146 -5.64 15.28 0.36
CA THR A 146 -6.66 15.29 -0.70
C THR A 146 -7.84 16.19 -0.35
N VAL A 147 -8.36 16.15 0.88
CA VAL A 147 -9.44 17.05 1.30
C VAL A 147 -8.99 18.52 1.24
N ARG A 148 -7.73 18.80 1.59
CA ARG A 148 -7.16 20.16 1.57
C ARG A 148 -6.93 20.68 0.15
N VAL A 149 -6.64 19.81 -0.83
CA VAL A 149 -6.56 20.19 -2.25
C VAL A 149 -7.86 20.86 -2.70
N TYR A 150 -9.02 20.27 -2.39
CA TYR A 150 -10.31 20.81 -2.84
C TYR A 150 -10.77 22.08 -2.11
N GLN A 151 -10.12 22.44 -1.00
CA GLN A 151 -10.36 23.68 -0.26
C GLN A 151 -9.38 24.80 -0.62
N SER A 152 -8.28 24.49 -1.31
CA SER A 152 -7.18 25.43 -1.55
C SER A 152 -7.25 26.00 -2.96
N TYR A 153 -6.91 27.28 -3.11
CA TYR A 153 -6.92 27.97 -4.42
C TYR A 153 -5.85 27.42 -5.39
N ASP A 154 -4.73 26.92 -4.85
CA ASP A 154 -3.59 26.39 -5.62
C ASP A 154 -3.58 24.86 -5.69
N ALA A 155 -4.49 24.28 -6.49
CA ALA A 155 -4.61 22.83 -6.64
C ALA A 155 -3.29 22.14 -7.06
N THR A 156 -2.49 22.78 -7.92
CA THR A 156 -1.24 22.21 -8.45
C THR A 156 -0.18 21.96 -7.39
N TRP A 157 -0.02 22.89 -6.43
CA TRP A 157 0.97 22.77 -5.36
C TRP A 157 0.61 21.65 -4.38
N THR A 158 -0.65 21.61 -3.97
CA THR A 158 -1.15 20.58 -3.05
C THR A 158 -1.24 19.19 -3.69
N ALA A 159 -1.48 19.10 -5.01
CA ALA A 159 -1.49 17.83 -5.73
C ALA A 159 -0.13 17.13 -5.72
N HIS A 160 0.97 17.89 -5.78
CA HIS A 160 2.32 17.32 -5.66
C HIS A 160 2.49 16.57 -4.32
N THR A 161 2.06 17.17 -3.21
CA THR A 161 2.15 16.56 -1.88
C THR A 161 1.39 15.23 -1.83
N VAL A 162 0.19 15.16 -2.42
CA VAL A 162 -0.61 13.93 -2.51
C VAL A 162 0.13 12.83 -3.29
N LEU A 163 0.79 13.17 -4.39
CA LEU A 163 1.56 12.21 -5.17
C LEU A 163 2.75 11.63 -4.39
N VAL A 164 3.47 12.48 -3.64
CA VAL A 164 4.60 12.03 -2.79
C VAL A 164 4.11 11.03 -1.75
N TRP A 165 3.00 11.32 -1.07
CA TRP A 165 2.41 10.40 -0.10
C TRP A 165 1.97 9.08 -0.74
N THR A 166 1.41 9.12 -1.95
CA THR A 166 1.00 7.92 -2.69
C THR A 166 2.20 7.03 -3.05
N VAL A 167 3.32 7.64 -3.44
CA VAL A 167 4.57 6.92 -3.73
C VAL A 167 5.13 6.28 -2.45
N ILE A 168 5.19 7.04 -1.35
CA ILE A 168 5.62 6.52 -0.04
C ILE A 168 4.73 5.35 0.41
N GLU A 169 3.41 5.48 0.31
CA GLU A 169 2.44 4.43 0.66
C GLU A 169 2.69 3.16 -0.15
N ASN A 170 2.89 3.26 -1.46
CA ASN A 170 3.20 2.10 -2.30
C ASN A 170 4.53 1.44 -1.92
N HIS A 171 5.59 2.21 -1.67
CA HIS A 171 6.87 1.65 -1.23
C HIS A 171 6.78 0.96 0.13
N LEU A 172 6.08 1.55 1.10
CA LEU A 172 5.81 0.93 2.40
C LEU A 172 4.98 -0.35 2.26
N GLY A 173 4.00 -0.35 1.35
CA GLY A 173 3.20 -1.53 1.02
C GLY A 173 4.05 -2.69 0.48
N ILE A 174 4.99 -2.40 -0.42
CA ILE A 174 5.94 -3.40 -0.96
C ILE A 174 6.88 -3.90 0.15
N LEU A 175 7.42 -3.03 0.99
CA LEU A 175 8.26 -3.42 2.13
C LEU A 175 7.50 -4.35 3.08
N CYS A 176 6.24 -4.02 3.38
CA CYS A 176 5.35 -4.87 4.17
C CYS A 176 5.09 -6.22 3.49
N ALA A 177 4.97 -6.26 2.16
CA ALA A 177 4.80 -7.49 1.38
C ALA A 177 6.00 -8.43 1.50
N CYS A 178 7.22 -7.87 1.49
CA CYS A 178 8.47 -8.62 1.55
C CYS A 178 8.84 -9.05 2.97
N ALA A 179 8.33 -8.39 4.01
CA ALA A 179 8.70 -8.62 5.41
C ALA A 179 8.60 -10.10 5.87
N PRO A 180 7.55 -10.88 5.53
CA PRO A 180 7.49 -12.27 5.97
C PRO A 180 8.46 -13.19 5.21
N ALA A 181 8.74 -12.89 3.93
CA ALA A 181 9.75 -13.60 3.15
C ALA A 181 11.15 -13.37 3.74
N LEU A 182 11.44 -12.10 4.06
CA LEU A 182 12.71 -11.67 4.61
C LEU A 182 13.00 -12.33 5.95
N HIS A 183 11.99 -12.45 6.82
CA HIS A 183 12.12 -13.20 8.06
C HIS A 183 12.48 -14.68 7.82
N SER A 184 11.84 -15.34 6.86
CA SER A 184 12.14 -16.75 6.56
C SER A 184 13.56 -16.96 6.06
N TYR A 185 14.05 -16.07 5.20
CA TYR A 185 15.39 -16.13 4.62
C TYR A 185 16.47 -15.71 5.62
N GLY A 186 16.22 -14.64 6.38
CA GLY A 186 17.12 -14.15 7.43
C GLY A 186 17.42 -15.22 8.48
N LYS A 187 16.44 -16.07 8.81
CA LYS A 187 16.65 -17.22 9.71
C LYS A 187 17.67 -18.23 9.16
N GLU A 188 17.68 -18.46 7.86
CA GLU A 188 18.59 -19.44 7.21
C GLU A 188 20.02 -18.88 7.12
N VAL A 189 20.16 -17.64 6.66
CA VAL A 189 21.46 -16.97 6.55
C VAL A 189 22.09 -16.77 7.93
N TRP A 190 21.31 -16.35 8.91
CA TRP A 190 21.79 -16.13 10.28
C TRP A 190 22.12 -17.44 11.00
N ARG A 191 21.44 -18.56 10.69
CA ARG A 191 21.87 -19.88 11.20
C ARG A 191 23.28 -20.23 10.74
N SER A 192 23.58 -20.05 9.45
CA SER A 192 24.93 -20.28 8.94
C SER A 192 25.95 -19.40 9.66
N TYR A 193 25.67 -18.10 9.80
CA TYR A 193 26.57 -17.16 10.48
C TYR A 193 26.75 -17.47 11.97
N SER A 194 25.68 -17.79 12.70
CA SER A 194 25.75 -18.16 14.13
C SER A 194 26.55 -19.44 14.38
N SER A 195 26.59 -20.36 13.40
CA SER A 195 27.46 -21.53 13.48
C SER A 195 28.95 -21.18 13.37
N LEU A 196 29.28 -20.03 12.73
CA LEU A 196 30.63 -19.51 12.64
C LEU A 196 31.02 -18.64 13.86
N SER A 197 30.09 -17.85 14.41
CA SER A 197 30.41 -16.87 15.46
C SER A 197 30.24 -17.37 16.90
N GLY A 198 29.55 -18.49 17.13
CA GLY A 198 29.45 -19.12 18.45
C GLY A 198 28.60 -18.37 19.50
N GLU A 199 27.98 -17.23 19.16
CA GLU A 199 27.16 -16.45 20.09
C GLU A 199 25.66 -16.83 20.09
N PRO A 200 25.00 -16.89 21.27
CA PRO A 200 23.59 -17.27 21.38
C PRO A 200 22.60 -16.12 21.15
N LEU A 201 22.09 -16.06 19.92
CA LEU A 201 20.71 -15.77 19.44
C LEU A 201 19.77 -14.81 20.22
N ASP A 202 19.46 -13.65 19.61
CA ASP A 202 18.14 -12.99 19.70
C ASP A 202 17.46 -12.82 18.31
N GLY A 203 16.14 -12.95 18.27
CA GLY A 203 15.34 -12.91 17.03
C GLY A 203 15.01 -11.50 16.55
N SER A 204 15.13 -10.50 17.42
CA SER A 204 15.02 -9.07 17.11
C SER A 204 16.13 -8.63 16.16
N ASP A 205 17.34 -9.15 16.38
CA ASP A 205 18.55 -8.80 15.65
C ASP A 205 18.45 -9.16 14.17
N VAL A 206 17.71 -10.20 13.80
CA VAL A 206 17.56 -10.63 12.39
C VAL A 206 16.80 -9.60 11.56
N VAL A 207 15.72 -9.02 12.10
CA VAL A 207 14.93 -8.00 11.37
C VAL A 207 15.69 -6.68 11.35
N VAL A 208 16.31 -6.31 12.47
CA VAL A 208 17.12 -5.09 12.58
C VAL A 208 18.33 -5.17 11.64
N PHE A 209 19.07 -6.28 11.63
CA PHE A 209 20.23 -6.48 10.76
C PHE A 209 19.90 -6.36 9.28
N VAL A 210 18.76 -6.90 8.83
CA VAL A 210 18.37 -6.78 7.42
C VAL A 210 17.85 -5.39 7.08
N VAL A 211 17.13 -4.73 7.99
CA VAL A 211 16.69 -3.33 7.80
C VAL A 211 17.90 -2.40 7.77
N VAL A 212 18.87 -2.58 8.67
CA VAL A 212 20.14 -1.83 8.73
C VAL A 212 20.94 -2.05 7.45
N LEU A 213 21.14 -3.28 6.99
CA LEU A 213 21.81 -3.55 5.70
C LEU A 213 21.11 -2.89 4.51
N SER A 214 19.78 -2.82 4.53
CA SER A 214 19.03 -2.14 3.47
C SER A 214 19.05 -0.61 3.60
N ALA A 215 19.31 -0.07 4.80
CA ALA A 215 19.51 1.35 5.07
C ALA A 215 20.92 1.80 4.69
N GLU A 216 21.96 1.06 5.08
CA GLU A 216 23.36 1.30 4.68
C GLU A 216 23.49 1.29 3.15
N ARG A 217 22.86 0.33 2.46
CA ARG A 217 22.85 0.30 0.98
C ARG A 217 22.08 1.47 0.34
N LYS A 218 21.17 2.12 1.06
CA LYS A 218 20.47 3.31 0.58
C LYS A 218 21.32 4.57 0.78
N GLU A 219 21.98 4.70 1.93
CA GLU A 219 22.94 5.78 2.20
C GLU A 219 24.10 5.74 1.20
N GLU A 220 24.65 4.56 0.91
CA GLU A 220 25.73 4.39 -0.08
C GLU A 220 25.29 4.88 -1.49
N LYS A 221 24.00 4.73 -1.84
CA LYS A 221 23.44 5.19 -3.12
C LYS A 221 23.01 6.65 -3.13
N GLU A 222 22.80 7.26 -1.97
CA GLU A 222 22.58 8.70 -1.84
C GLU A 222 23.92 9.44 -1.86
N GLU A 223 24.94 8.93 -1.17
CA GLU A 223 26.31 9.42 -1.29
C GLU A 223 26.81 9.35 -2.74
N GLU A 224 26.71 8.20 -3.42
CA GLU A 224 27.07 8.09 -4.86
C GLU A 224 26.33 9.11 -5.75
N ARG A 225 25.16 9.59 -5.34
CA ARG A 225 24.37 10.59 -6.08
C ARG A 225 24.79 12.02 -5.78
N GLU A 226 25.31 12.30 -4.58
CA GLU A 226 25.93 13.57 -4.21
C GLU A 226 27.32 13.74 -4.83
N TRP A 227 28.09 12.65 -5.03
CA TRP A 227 29.37 12.68 -5.76
C TRP A 227 29.24 12.78 -7.29
N ALA A 228 28.02 12.68 -7.82
CA ALA A 228 27.72 12.71 -9.26
C ALA A 228 27.26 14.10 -9.78
N TYR A 229 27.22 15.11 -8.91
CA TYR A 229 26.95 16.52 -9.22
C TYR A 229 28.21 17.37 -9.02
#